data_AF-A0A9E4C9B2-F1
#
_entry.id   AF-A0A9E4C9B2-F1
#
_cell.length_a   1.000
_cell.length_b   1.000
_cell.length_c   1.000
_cell.angle_alpha   90.00
_cell.angle_beta   90.00
_cell.angle_gamma   90.00
#
_symmetry.space_group_name_H-M   'P 1'
#
loop_
_entity.id
_entity.type
_entity.pdbx_description
1 polymer ?
#
loop_
_entity_poly.entity_id
_entity_poly.type
_entity_poly.pdbx_seq_one_letter_code
_entity_poly.pdbx_strand_id
1 'polypeptide(L)'
;MQRSLEQLREDALAIWQAGVDAVRSDRLVASNVLIEDQELMLGAATASPVAAPLSDIDRLIVIGAGKAGAGMAAGLEQAIGPELAAAKSLQGWVNVPDNCVRPLSRIHLHGARPGGVNEPTAAGVAGAQRILELVEGASPR
;
A
#
# COMPACT_ATOMS: atom_id res chain seq x y z
N MET A 1 17.48 -40.90 -6.43
CA MET A 1 18.66 -40.24 -5.81
C MET A 1 18.25 -39.62 -4.50
N GLN A 2 19.02 -39.81 -3.43
CA GLN A 2 18.84 -39.05 -2.19
C GLN A 2 19.43 -37.64 -2.38
N ARG A 3 18.72 -36.61 -1.91
CA ARG A 3 19.22 -35.22 -1.91
C ARG A 3 20.31 -35.06 -0.86
N SER A 4 21.33 -34.23 -1.15
CA SER A 4 22.35 -33.87 -0.17
C SER A 4 21.76 -32.95 0.91
N LEU A 5 22.43 -32.85 2.07
CA LEU A 5 22.03 -31.90 3.12
C LEU A 5 22.06 -30.44 2.64
N GLU A 6 22.98 -30.11 1.74
CA GLU A 6 23.07 -28.79 1.11
C GLU A 6 21.83 -28.49 0.26
N GLN A 7 21.45 -29.43 -0.61
CA GLN A 7 20.24 -29.32 -1.44
C GLN A 7 18.98 -29.19 -0.58
N LEU A 8 18.87 -29.96 0.52
CA LEU A 8 17.73 -29.85 1.44
C LEU A 8 17.68 -28.48 2.13
N ARG A 9 18.83 -27.90 2.49
CA ARG A 9 18.92 -26.55 3.08
C ARG A 9 18.53 -25.48 2.07
N GLU A 10 18.99 -25.58 0.84
CA GLU A 10 18.63 -24.66 -0.25
C GLU A 10 17.15 -24.71 -0.57
N ASP A 11 16.58 -25.91 -0.70
CA ASP A 11 15.15 -26.12 -0.89
C ASP A 11 14.35 -25.47 0.24
N ALA A 12 14.76 -25.65 1.50
CA ALA A 12 14.09 -25.07 2.66
C ALA A 12 14.13 -23.53 2.65
N LEU A 13 15.28 -22.94 2.33
CA LEU A 13 15.42 -21.48 2.21
C LEU A 13 14.57 -20.93 1.06
N ALA A 14 14.52 -21.62 -0.09
CA ALA A 14 13.71 -21.21 -1.22
C ALA A 14 12.21 -21.23 -0.90
N ILE A 15 11.73 -22.28 -0.21
CA ILE A 15 10.33 -22.37 0.24
C ILE A 15 10.00 -21.25 1.22
N TRP A 16 10.88 -21.00 2.20
CA TRP A 16 10.69 -19.92 3.16
C TRP A 16 10.65 -18.54 2.49
N GLN A 17 11.62 -18.26 1.61
CA GLN A 17 11.70 -16.98 0.90
C GLN A 17 10.50 -16.78 -0.02
N ALA A 18 10.03 -17.83 -0.71
CA ALA A 18 8.81 -17.75 -1.52
C ALA A 18 7.58 -17.38 -0.66
N GLY A 19 7.49 -17.90 0.56
CA GLY A 19 6.45 -17.51 1.53
C GLY A 19 6.54 -16.03 1.94
N VAL A 20 7.74 -15.53 2.21
CA VAL A 20 7.97 -14.12 2.54
C VAL A 20 7.65 -13.22 1.33
N ASP A 21 8.11 -13.59 0.14
CA ASP A 21 7.92 -12.84 -1.10
C ASP A 21 6.46 -12.79 -1.55
N ALA A 22 5.68 -13.81 -1.22
CA ALA A 22 4.24 -13.86 -1.49
C ALA A 22 3.47 -12.82 -0.67
N VAL A 23 3.97 -12.43 0.51
CA VAL A 23 3.30 -11.48 1.41
C VAL A 23 3.97 -10.10 1.46
N ARG A 24 4.87 -9.82 0.51
CA ARG A 24 5.49 -8.51 0.36
C ARG A 24 4.41 -7.45 0.04
N SER A 25 4.30 -6.45 0.90
CA SER A 25 3.20 -5.49 0.89
C SER A 25 3.10 -4.62 -0.37
N ASP A 26 4.24 -4.28 -0.97
CA ASP A 26 4.33 -3.58 -2.25
C ASP A 26 3.71 -4.43 -3.37
N ARG A 27 4.20 -5.66 -3.51
CA ARG A 27 3.70 -6.63 -4.50
C ARG A 27 2.23 -6.96 -4.31
N LEU A 28 1.80 -7.23 -3.08
CA LEU A 28 0.42 -7.60 -2.76
C LEU A 28 -0.57 -6.51 -3.16
N VAL A 29 -0.26 -5.25 -2.86
CA VAL A 29 -1.14 -4.15 -3.27
C VAL A 29 -1.11 -3.98 -4.77
N ALA A 30 0.09 -3.96 -5.38
CA ALA A 30 0.21 -3.79 -6.83
C ALA A 30 -0.53 -4.88 -7.63
N SER A 31 -0.53 -6.13 -7.16
CA SER A 31 -1.22 -7.23 -7.83
C SER A 31 -2.73 -7.30 -7.58
N ASN A 32 -3.25 -6.55 -6.61
CA ASN A 32 -4.68 -6.53 -6.25
C ASN A 32 -5.39 -5.26 -6.67
N VAL A 33 -4.67 -4.31 -7.28
CA VAL A 33 -5.23 -3.10 -7.88
C VAL A 33 -5.07 -3.24 -9.38
N LEU A 34 -6.19 -3.36 -10.08
CA LEU A 34 -6.23 -3.55 -11.53
C LEU A 34 -7.03 -2.42 -12.17
N ILE A 35 -6.52 -1.93 -13.29
CA ILE A 35 -7.21 -0.96 -14.13
C ILE A 35 -7.40 -1.61 -15.50
N GLU A 36 -8.65 -1.90 -15.84
CA GLU A 36 -9.03 -2.55 -17.10
C GLU A 36 -10.38 -1.99 -17.54
N ASP A 37 -10.57 -1.81 -18.85
CA ASP A 37 -11.85 -1.36 -19.43
C ASP A 37 -12.49 -0.11 -18.79
N GLN A 38 -11.67 0.87 -18.41
CA GLN A 38 -12.10 2.09 -17.70
C GLN A 38 -12.71 1.83 -16.31
N GLU A 39 -12.40 0.70 -15.68
CA GLU A 39 -12.77 0.40 -14.31
C GLU A 39 -11.54 0.28 -13.40
N LEU A 40 -11.68 0.77 -12.17
CA LEU A 40 -10.74 0.51 -11.09
C LEU A 40 -11.25 -0.68 -10.27
N MET A 41 -10.48 -1.75 -10.25
CA MET A 41 -10.77 -2.95 -9.47
C MET A 41 -9.80 -3.08 -8.29
N LEU A 42 -10.36 -3.26 -7.09
CA LEU A 42 -9.63 -3.51 -5.85
C LEU A 42 -9.94 -4.94 -5.37
N GLY A 43 -8.88 -5.67 -5.00
CA GLY A 43 -9.01 -7.07 -4.61
C GLY A 43 -9.28 -7.99 -5.80
N ALA A 44 -8.72 -7.70 -6.97
CA ALA A 44 -8.95 -8.45 -8.21
C ALA A 44 -8.65 -9.96 -8.09
N ALA A 45 -7.74 -10.37 -7.20
CA ALA A 45 -7.43 -11.78 -6.94
C ALA A 45 -8.29 -12.42 -5.83
N THR A 46 -9.32 -11.72 -5.33
CA THR A 46 -10.18 -12.19 -4.23
C THR A 46 -11.54 -12.67 -4.75
N ALA A 47 -12.28 -13.41 -3.91
CA ALA A 47 -13.60 -13.92 -4.26
C ALA A 47 -14.68 -12.82 -4.41
N SER A 48 -14.42 -11.59 -3.96
CA SER A 48 -15.36 -10.46 -4.04
C SER A 48 -14.60 -9.16 -4.29
N PRO A 49 -14.16 -8.89 -5.54
CA PRO A 49 -13.53 -7.63 -5.86
C PRO A 49 -14.51 -6.46 -5.74
N VAL A 50 -13.97 -5.28 -5.45
CA VAL A 50 -14.71 -4.01 -5.53
C VAL A 50 -14.31 -3.36 -6.85
N ALA A 51 -15.28 -3.15 -7.74
CA ALA A 51 -15.06 -2.46 -9.00
C ALA A 51 -15.83 -1.13 -9.00
N ALA A 52 -15.20 -0.09 -9.56
CA ALA A 52 -15.83 1.20 -9.77
C ALA A 52 -15.39 1.77 -11.13
N PRO A 53 -16.34 2.24 -11.97
CA PRO A 53 -15.99 2.93 -13.19
C PRO A 53 -15.11 4.15 -12.90
N LEU A 54 -14.03 4.32 -13.66
CA LEU A 54 -13.19 5.51 -13.59
C LEU A 54 -14.00 6.76 -13.93
N SER A 55 -15.05 6.62 -14.73
CA SER A 55 -16.00 7.69 -15.02
C SER A 55 -16.77 8.17 -13.80
N ASP A 56 -16.71 7.48 -12.66
CA ASP A 56 -17.44 7.77 -11.41
C ASP A 56 -16.48 8.16 -10.27
N ILE A 57 -15.18 8.32 -10.56
CA ILE A 57 -14.15 8.71 -9.57
C ILE A 57 -13.51 10.02 -9.99
N ASP A 58 -13.67 11.09 -9.19
CA ASP A 58 -13.03 12.41 -9.48
C ASP A 58 -11.69 12.53 -8.77
N ARG A 59 -11.64 12.01 -7.54
CA ARG A 59 -10.50 12.14 -6.64
C ARG A 59 -10.19 10.79 -6.01
N LEU A 60 -8.90 10.43 -6.00
CA LEU A 60 -8.39 9.30 -5.24
C LEU A 60 -7.69 9.83 -3.98
N ILE A 61 -8.26 9.51 -2.80
CA ILE A 61 -7.71 9.88 -1.50
C ILE A 61 -7.24 8.61 -0.81
N VAL A 62 -5.92 8.49 -0.60
CA VAL A 62 -5.30 7.33 0.02
C VAL A 62 -4.98 7.64 1.48
N ILE A 63 -5.53 6.85 2.40
CA ILE A 63 -5.24 6.96 3.83
C ILE A 63 -4.75 5.62 4.36
N GLY A 64 -3.98 5.64 5.45
CA GLY A 64 -3.61 4.41 6.12
C GLY A 64 -2.65 4.60 7.27
N ALA A 65 -2.38 3.50 7.96
CA ALA A 65 -1.35 3.45 8.98
C ALA A 65 -0.75 2.04 9.06
N GLY A 66 0.51 1.95 9.47
CA GLY A 66 1.14 0.68 9.83
C GLY A 66 2.55 0.48 9.27
N LYS A 67 3.24 -0.56 9.77
CA LYS A 67 4.64 -0.88 9.40
C LYS A 67 4.80 -1.17 7.90
N ALA A 68 3.80 -1.81 7.30
CA ALA A 68 3.78 -2.12 5.87
C ALA A 68 3.30 -0.94 5.00
N GLY A 69 2.85 0.17 5.61
CA GLY A 69 2.20 1.27 4.89
C GLY A 69 3.07 1.87 3.78
N ALA A 70 4.38 1.95 4.00
CA ALA A 70 5.33 2.44 2.99
C ALA A 70 5.40 1.53 1.74
N GLY A 71 5.32 0.21 1.95
CA GLY A 71 5.26 -0.77 0.86
C GLY A 71 3.92 -0.73 0.15
N MET A 72 2.82 -0.78 0.92
CA MET A 72 1.45 -0.73 0.40
C MET A 72 1.19 0.52 -0.44
N ALA A 73 1.57 1.70 0.05
CA ALA A 73 1.38 2.97 -0.66
C ALA A 73 2.17 3.01 -1.98
N ALA A 74 3.40 2.50 -1.99
CA ALA A 74 4.20 2.43 -3.22
C ALA A 74 3.61 1.46 -4.24
N GLY A 75 3.13 0.29 -3.78
CA GLY A 75 2.43 -0.67 -4.65
C GLY A 75 1.18 -0.08 -5.27
N LEU A 76 0.44 0.75 -4.53
CA LEU A 76 -0.73 1.47 -5.05
C LEU A 76 -0.33 2.51 -6.10
N GLU A 77 0.67 3.36 -5.85
CA GLU A 77 1.15 4.32 -6.87
C GLU A 77 1.63 3.63 -8.14
N GLN A 78 2.31 2.49 -7.99
CA GLN A 78 2.76 1.69 -9.13
C GLN A 78 1.57 1.16 -9.95
N ALA A 79 0.55 0.60 -9.30
CA ALA A 79 -0.61 0.05 -9.98
C ALA A 79 -1.48 1.14 -10.63
N ILE A 80 -1.66 2.28 -9.97
CA ILE A 80 -2.43 3.41 -10.53
C ILE A 80 -1.69 4.07 -11.70
N GLY A 81 -0.37 4.18 -11.60
CA GLY A 81 0.46 4.85 -12.60
C GLY A 81 0.32 6.38 -12.61
N PRO A 82 1.28 7.10 -13.22
CA PRO A 82 1.38 8.55 -13.12
C PRO A 82 0.24 9.30 -13.84
N GLU A 83 -0.24 8.77 -14.97
CA GLU A 83 -1.29 9.41 -15.78
C GLU A 83 -2.62 9.42 -15.04
N LEU A 84 -3.07 8.26 -14.56
CA LEU A 84 -4.33 8.18 -13.80
C LEU A 84 -4.22 8.88 -12.46
N ALA A 85 -3.06 8.79 -11.78
CA ALA A 85 -2.82 9.54 -10.56
C ALA A 85 -2.95 11.05 -10.77
N ALA A 86 -2.49 11.58 -11.91
CA ALA A 86 -2.70 12.98 -12.27
C ALA A 86 -4.18 13.27 -12.60
N ALA A 87 -4.80 12.44 -13.46
CA ALA A 87 -6.17 12.61 -13.91
C ALA A 87 -7.20 12.57 -12.76
N LYS A 88 -6.94 11.75 -11.74
CA LYS A 88 -7.80 11.56 -10.57
C LYS A 88 -7.31 12.30 -9.34
N SER A 89 -6.44 13.30 -9.52
CA SER A 89 -5.89 14.14 -8.43
C SER A 89 -5.48 13.32 -7.20
N LEU A 90 -4.75 12.22 -7.43
CA LEU A 90 -4.37 11.29 -6.38
C LEU A 90 -3.52 12.01 -5.33
N GLN A 91 -3.96 11.91 -4.09
CA GLN A 91 -3.27 12.42 -2.92
C GLN A 91 -3.44 11.44 -1.77
N GLY A 92 -2.54 11.47 -0.79
CA GLY A 92 -2.71 10.62 0.37
C GLY A 92 -1.81 10.95 1.54
N TRP A 93 -2.14 10.35 2.67
CA TRP A 93 -1.40 10.44 3.91
C TRP A 93 -1.40 9.09 4.63
N VAL A 94 -0.21 8.54 4.86
CA VAL A 94 -0.04 7.24 5.49
C VAL A 94 0.94 7.33 6.65
N ASN A 95 0.47 7.00 7.85
CA ASN A 95 1.30 6.97 9.06
C ASN A 95 2.15 5.69 9.10
N VAL A 96 3.47 5.84 9.14
CA VAL A 96 4.43 4.72 9.19
C VAL A 96 5.44 4.95 10.31
N PRO A 97 6.18 3.92 10.76
CA PRO A 97 7.37 4.14 11.57
C PRO A 97 8.39 5.03 10.84
N ASP A 98 9.17 5.83 11.57
CA ASP A 98 10.10 6.79 10.99
C ASP A 98 11.12 6.13 10.05
N ASN A 99 11.56 4.91 10.39
CA ASN A 99 12.48 4.12 9.57
C ASN A 99 11.85 3.49 8.31
N CYS A 100 10.56 3.71 8.08
CA CYS A 100 9.84 3.30 6.88
C CYS A 100 9.56 4.48 5.93
N VAL A 101 9.83 5.72 6.35
CA VAL A 101 9.59 6.91 5.53
C VAL A 101 10.54 6.92 4.34
N ARG A 102 9.97 7.15 3.16
CA ARG A 102 10.69 7.30 1.89
C ARG A 102 9.89 8.22 0.97
N PRO A 103 10.53 8.88 -0.02
CA PRO A 103 9.78 9.66 -1.00
C PRO A 103 8.88 8.75 -1.84
N LEU A 104 7.64 9.21 -2.05
CA LEU A 104 6.69 8.70 -3.04
C LEU A 104 6.21 9.89 -3.89
N SER A 105 5.48 9.62 -4.96
CA SER A 105 5.13 10.65 -5.96
C SER A 105 3.97 11.55 -5.54
N ARG A 106 2.98 10.98 -4.86
CA ARG A 106 1.68 11.61 -4.56
C ARG A 106 1.21 11.35 -3.13
N ILE A 107 1.58 10.21 -2.54
CA ILE A 107 1.19 9.83 -1.18
C ILE A 107 2.27 10.27 -0.19
N HIS A 108 1.88 11.04 0.81
CA HIS A 108 2.78 11.43 1.90
C HIS A 108 2.94 10.30 2.92
N LEU A 109 4.17 9.87 3.18
CA LEU A 109 4.50 8.97 4.27
C LEU A 109 4.93 9.77 5.50
N HIS A 110 4.11 9.73 6.54
CA HIS A 110 4.35 10.45 7.80
C HIS A 110 5.00 9.54 8.84
N GLY A 111 6.16 9.96 9.35
CA GLY A 111 6.82 9.33 10.48
C GLY A 111 6.02 9.54 11.76
N ALA A 112 5.25 8.52 12.14
CA ALA A 112 4.31 8.58 13.25
C ALA A 112 4.91 8.09 14.57
N ARG A 113 6.08 7.44 14.54
CA ARG A 113 6.77 6.89 15.72
C ARG A 113 8.14 6.33 15.35
N PRO A 114 9.07 6.24 16.31
CA PRO A 114 10.30 5.49 16.11
C PRO A 114 10.07 4.02 15.77
N GLY A 115 11.02 3.40 15.08
CA GLY A 115 11.04 1.95 14.85
C GLY A 115 11.15 1.18 16.18
N GLY A 116 10.43 0.06 16.30
CA GLY A 116 10.46 -0.79 17.50
C GLY A 116 9.61 -0.33 18.68
N VAL A 117 9.28 0.97 18.77
CA VAL A 117 8.36 1.56 19.75
C VAL A 117 6.91 1.31 19.29
N ASN A 118 5.97 0.89 20.14
CA ASN A 118 4.57 0.66 19.70
C ASN A 118 3.55 1.56 20.42
N GLU A 119 4.01 2.34 21.38
CA GLU A 119 3.24 3.32 22.11
C GLU A 119 2.78 4.46 21.17
N PRO A 120 1.57 5.02 21.40
CA PRO A 120 1.14 6.23 20.70
C PRO A 120 2.11 7.39 20.95
N THR A 121 2.30 8.23 19.94
CA THR A 121 3.13 9.44 20.03
C THR A 121 2.34 10.67 19.59
N ALA A 122 2.81 11.86 19.95
CA ALA A 122 2.24 13.11 19.45
C ALA A 122 2.31 13.20 17.91
N ALA A 123 3.38 12.67 17.29
CA ALA A 123 3.50 12.62 15.84
C ALA A 123 2.43 11.70 15.22
N GLY A 124 2.14 10.57 15.85
CA GLY A 124 1.07 9.67 15.41
C GLY A 124 -0.31 10.33 15.50
N VAL A 125 -0.58 11.09 16.57
CA VAL A 125 -1.82 11.88 16.71
C VAL A 125 -1.91 12.95 15.61
N ALA A 126 -0.84 13.70 15.37
CA ALA A 126 -0.80 14.72 14.32
C ALA A 126 -1.06 14.12 12.93
N GLY A 127 -0.48 12.96 12.62
CA GLY A 127 -0.75 12.27 11.36
C GLY A 127 -2.19 11.77 11.24
N ALA A 128 -2.79 11.30 12.34
CA ALA A 128 -4.20 10.91 12.37
C ALA A 128 -5.13 12.12 12.15
N GLN A 129 -4.83 13.27 12.76
CA GLN A 129 -5.54 14.53 12.51
C GLN A 129 -5.53 14.88 11.02
N ARG A 130 -4.37 14.76 10.37
CA ARG A 130 -4.24 15.05 8.95
C ARG A 130 -5.01 14.08 8.05
N ILE A 131 -5.08 12.80 8.42
CA ILE A 131 -5.93 11.81 7.75
C ILE A 131 -7.41 12.22 7.87
N LEU A 132 -7.87 12.64 9.05
CA LEU A 132 -9.25 13.07 9.26
C LEU A 132 -9.59 14.29 8.40
N GLU A 133 -8.72 15.30 8.35
CA GLU A 133 -8.88 16.48 7.49
C GLU A 133 -9.02 16.11 5.99
N LEU A 134 -8.25 15.12 5.52
CA LEU A 134 -8.35 14.64 4.13
C LEU A 134 -9.69 13.96 3.86
N VAL A 135 -10.16 13.14 4.80
CA VAL A 135 -11.43 12.40 4.67
C VAL A 135 -12.64 13.32 4.80
N GLU A 136 -12.58 14.34 5.66
CA GLU A 136 -13.63 15.39 5.74
C GLU A 136 -13.79 16.12 4.40
N GLY A 137 -12.71 16.25 3.62
CA GLY A 137 -12.75 16.79 2.26
C GLY A 137 -13.27 15.83 1.19
N ALA A 138 -13.57 14.57 1.53
CA ALA A 138 -14.15 13.59 0.61
C ALA A 138 -15.66 13.83 0.48
N SER A 139 -16.05 14.49 -0.61
CA SER A 139 -17.46 14.72 -0.95
C SER A 139 -17.98 13.62 -1.88
N PRO A 140 -19.30 13.42 -1.97
CA PRO A 140 -19.89 12.72 -3.09
C PRO A 140 -19.43 13.33 -4.42
N ARG A 141 -19.47 12.50 -5.45
CA ARG A 141 -19.50 12.96 -6.83
C ARG A 141 -20.84 13.61 -7.15
#